data_AF-A0A1F4GZL7-F1
#
_entry.id   AF-A0A1F4GZL7-F1
#
_cell.length_a   1.000
_cell.length_b   1.000
_cell.length_c   1.000
_cell.angle_alpha   90.00
_cell.angle_beta   90.00
_cell.angle_gamma   90.00
#
_symmetry.space_group_name_H-M   'P 1'
#
loop_
_entity.id
_entity.type
_entity.pdbx_description
1 polymer ?
#
loop_
_entity_poly.entity_id
_entity_poly.type
_entity_poly.pdbx_seq_one_letter_code
_entity_poly.pdbx_strand_id
1 'polypeptide(L)'
;MVIGTQPEVRIAAVKATPELGSLVSDRKVFKTVELQGLNLSREHLAGVLWGKGADSAMRIDRVVAKGMKLDVPGLALPPLDAQLAFKAGTVESATIEAPDGALLIRLDIKGARTDARIEAKRLTLPFGGIVQFEDFSGRGTLTPSELVLTEFEASALGGSIGGNARVRWQPSWTLDGEIAARGMDAGKVAGPLIAGGRLAGRAAYTMKASTPDKLEPSARLDGSFTVQKGSLGTVDLTRILQGASATGGTTLFSEMSGSVVLETGRIHARQVRLVAGLLNATGAADMDAQKNLSGRFLVELRAQASQARSGLVLSGSVSAPDFRRQ
;
A
#
# COMPACT_ATOMS: atom_id res chain seq x y z
N MET A 1 -22.59 24.31 -25.72
CA MET A 1 -23.07 24.91 -24.45
C MET A 1 -21.98 24.67 -23.43
N VAL A 2 -21.25 25.72 -23.03
CA VAL A 2 -20.23 25.65 -21.98
C VAL A 2 -20.98 25.68 -20.66
N ILE A 3 -21.03 24.56 -19.93
CA ILE A 3 -21.50 24.54 -18.55
C ILE A 3 -20.24 24.54 -17.69
N GLY A 4 -19.94 25.69 -17.06
CA GLY A 4 -18.82 25.88 -16.15
C GLY A 4 -18.20 27.27 -16.26
N THR A 5 -18.68 28.21 -15.45
CA THR A 5 -18.10 29.56 -15.26
C THR A 5 -17.16 29.64 -14.05
N GLN A 6 -16.68 28.51 -13.53
CA GLN A 6 -15.63 28.46 -12.52
C GLN A 6 -14.31 28.03 -13.18
N PRO A 7 -13.20 28.76 -12.94
CA PRO A 7 -11.94 28.63 -13.71
C PRO A 7 -11.25 27.25 -13.65
N GLU A 8 -11.78 26.30 -12.87
CA GLU A 8 -11.09 25.07 -12.45
C GLU A 8 -11.81 23.76 -12.79
N VAL A 9 -12.98 23.81 -13.45
CA VAL A 9 -13.63 22.63 -14.06
C VAL A 9 -13.57 22.78 -15.57
N ARG A 10 -12.65 22.04 -16.21
CA ARG A 10 -12.49 22.07 -17.68
C ARG A 10 -13.07 20.80 -18.27
N ILE A 11 -14.05 20.96 -19.16
CA ILE A 11 -14.68 19.88 -19.92
C ILE A 11 -14.33 20.10 -21.39
N ALA A 12 -13.64 19.14 -22.03
CA ALA A 12 -13.19 19.30 -23.41
C ALA A 12 -14.33 19.07 -24.42
N ALA A 13 -15.24 18.12 -24.15
CA ALA A 13 -16.43 17.91 -24.96
C ALA A 13 -17.59 17.31 -24.14
N VAL A 14 -18.82 17.65 -24.54
CA VAL A 14 -20.05 17.08 -24.00
C VAL A 14 -20.85 16.48 -25.16
N LYS A 15 -21.17 15.19 -25.10
CA LYS A 15 -22.15 14.54 -25.99
C LYS A 15 -23.32 14.07 -25.15
N ALA A 16 -24.52 14.51 -25.48
CA ALA A 16 -25.73 14.11 -24.76
C ALA A 16 -26.62 13.30 -25.70
N THR A 17 -27.01 12.10 -25.27
CA THR A 17 -27.92 11.22 -26.01
C THR A 17 -29.32 11.33 -25.39
N PRO A 18 -30.26 12.06 -26.02
CA PRO A 18 -31.61 12.21 -25.50
C PRO A 18 -32.41 10.92 -25.63
N GLU A 19 -33.37 10.71 -24.73
CA GLU A 19 -34.41 9.71 -24.96
C GLU A 19 -35.36 10.21 -26.06
N LEU A 20 -35.49 9.46 -27.16
CA LEU A 20 -36.28 9.84 -28.34
C LEU A 20 -37.73 10.25 -28.00
N GLY A 21 -38.34 9.63 -26.98
CA GLY A 21 -39.69 9.97 -26.51
C GLY A 21 -39.79 11.24 -25.64
N SER A 22 -38.67 11.76 -25.13
CA SER A 22 -38.65 12.95 -24.26
C SER A 22 -38.39 14.28 -24.99
N LEU A 23 -38.08 14.20 -26.29
CA LEU A 23 -37.80 15.38 -27.12
C LEU A 23 -39.04 16.27 -27.31
N VAL A 24 -40.24 15.70 -27.16
CA VAL A 24 -41.54 16.38 -27.34
C VAL A 24 -42.23 16.69 -26.00
N SER A 25 -41.70 16.22 -24.87
CA SER A 25 -42.22 16.53 -23.53
C SER A 25 -41.57 17.77 -22.91
N ASP A 26 -42.30 18.40 -21.98
CA ASP A 26 -41.82 19.54 -21.17
C ASP A 26 -40.62 19.16 -20.29
N ARG A 27 -40.52 17.88 -19.93
CA ARG A 27 -39.38 17.29 -19.23
C ARG A 27 -38.43 16.63 -20.23
N LYS A 28 -37.20 17.14 -20.34
CA LYS A 28 -36.17 16.52 -21.19
C LYS A 28 -35.44 15.42 -20.40
N VAL A 29 -35.33 14.22 -21.00
CA VAL A 29 -34.62 13.09 -20.42
C VAL A 29 -33.39 12.78 -21.26
N PHE A 30 -32.21 12.79 -20.63
CA PHE A 30 -30.97 12.36 -21.23
C PHE A 30 -30.57 11.00 -20.68
N LYS A 31 -30.54 9.98 -21.55
CA LYS A 31 -30.15 8.62 -21.15
C LYS A 31 -28.68 8.56 -20.76
N THR A 32 -27.84 9.20 -21.56
CA THR A 32 -26.38 9.23 -21.34
C THR A 32 -25.85 10.61 -21.66
N VAL A 33 -25.05 11.16 -20.75
CA VAL A 33 -24.19 12.33 -21.00
C VAL A 33 -22.74 11.86 -20.97
N GLU A 34 -22.04 11.97 -22.09
CA GLU A 34 -20.61 11.70 -22.19
C GLU A 34 -19.81 12.99 -22.05
N LEU A 35 -18.83 12.98 -21.14
CA LEU A 35 -17.86 14.04 -20.92
C LEU A 35 -16.49 13.52 -21.36
N GLN A 36 -15.75 14.32 -22.12
CA GLN A 36 -14.37 13.99 -22.49
C GLN A 36 -13.39 15.02 -21.93
N GLY A 37 -12.23 14.53 -21.45
CA GLY A 37 -11.14 15.39 -21.00
C GLY A 37 -11.47 16.25 -19.78
N LEU A 38 -12.30 15.71 -18.87
CA LEU A 38 -12.68 16.38 -17.63
C LEU A 38 -11.44 16.53 -16.72
N ASN A 39 -11.09 17.75 -16.36
CA ASN A 39 -10.19 18.01 -15.23
C ASN A 39 -11.04 18.40 -14.01
N LEU A 40 -10.92 17.64 -12.93
CA LEU A 40 -11.69 17.83 -11.71
C LEU A 40 -10.76 17.95 -10.52
N SER A 41 -10.97 18.96 -9.67
CA SER A 41 -10.28 19.04 -8.38
C SER A 41 -11.00 18.20 -7.32
N ARG A 42 -10.27 17.89 -6.24
CA ARG A 42 -10.81 17.14 -5.09
C ARG A 42 -12.06 17.80 -4.46
N GLU A 43 -12.11 19.11 -4.37
CA GLU A 43 -13.22 19.85 -3.73
C GLU A 43 -14.55 19.68 -4.49
N HIS A 44 -14.47 19.56 -5.82
CA HIS A 44 -15.64 19.38 -6.68
C HIS A 44 -16.14 17.93 -6.73
N LEU A 45 -15.28 16.94 -6.48
CA LEU A 45 -15.68 15.52 -6.39
C LEU A 45 -16.77 15.32 -5.34
N ALA A 46 -16.66 15.98 -4.19
CA ALA A 46 -17.64 15.82 -3.13
C ALA A 46 -19.03 16.33 -3.55
N GLY A 47 -19.07 17.45 -4.27
CA GLY A 47 -20.30 17.99 -4.85
C GLY A 47 -20.90 17.08 -5.94
N VAL A 48 -20.06 16.39 -6.72
CA VAL A 48 -20.52 15.45 -7.75
C VAL A 48 -21.14 14.20 -7.13
N LEU A 49 -20.50 13.62 -6.10
CA LEU A 49 -20.94 12.35 -5.50
C LEU A 49 -22.10 12.53 -4.51
N TRP A 50 -22.09 13.60 -3.71
CA TRP A 50 -23.04 13.81 -2.61
C TRP A 50 -23.91 15.05 -2.76
N GLY A 51 -23.76 15.82 -3.85
CA GLY A 51 -24.63 16.97 -4.16
C GLY A 51 -26.00 16.55 -4.69
N LYS A 52 -26.96 17.49 -4.63
CA LYS A 52 -28.25 17.35 -5.31
C LYS A 52 -28.09 17.79 -6.78
N GLY A 53 -28.52 16.96 -7.73
CA GLY A 53 -28.56 17.33 -9.14
C GLY A 53 -29.47 18.52 -9.44
N ALA A 54 -29.30 19.14 -10.60
CA ALA A 54 -30.04 20.32 -11.02
C ALA A 54 -31.57 20.09 -11.10
N ASP A 55 -32.29 21.21 -11.09
CA ASP A 55 -33.74 21.36 -10.93
C ASP A 55 -34.62 20.44 -11.81
N SER A 56 -35.86 20.25 -11.35
CA SER A 56 -36.90 19.31 -11.79
C SER A 56 -37.21 19.18 -13.30
N ALA A 57 -36.69 20.08 -14.15
CA ALA A 57 -36.90 20.12 -15.59
C ALA A 57 -36.03 19.13 -16.41
N MET A 58 -34.91 18.64 -15.86
CA MET A 58 -33.96 17.78 -16.59
C MET A 58 -33.61 16.52 -15.81
N ARG A 59 -33.88 15.34 -16.40
CA ARG A 59 -33.49 14.05 -15.82
C ARG A 59 -32.28 13.49 -16.57
N ILE A 60 -31.18 13.25 -15.86
CA ILE A 60 -30.03 12.50 -16.35
C ILE A 60 -30.06 11.14 -15.68
N ASP A 61 -30.02 10.05 -16.45
CA ASP A 61 -29.99 8.69 -15.90
C ASP A 61 -28.54 8.20 -15.71
N ARG A 62 -27.64 8.61 -16.61
CA ARG A 62 -26.23 8.18 -16.62
C ARG A 62 -25.29 9.29 -17.11
N VAL A 63 -24.16 9.46 -16.42
CA VAL A 63 -23.03 10.27 -16.88
C VAL A 63 -21.83 9.36 -17.09
N VAL A 64 -21.12 9.52 -18.20
CA VAL A 64 -19.87 8.81 -18.50
C VAL A 64 -18.79 9.87 -18.74
N ALA A 65 -17.72 9.88 -17.97
CA ALA A 65 -16.56 10.73 -18.18
C ALA A 65 -15.39 9.87 -18.64
N LYS A 66 -14.79 10.19 -19.79
CA LYS A 66 -13.61 9.49 -20.32
C LYS A 66 -12.36 10.34 -20.25
N GLY A 67 -11.25 9.73 -19.87
CA GLY A 67 -9.96 10.38 -19.74
C GLY A 67 -9.97 11.50 -18.69
N MET A 68 -10.71 11.30 -17.60
CA MET A 68 -10.75 12.23 -16.48
C MET A 68 -9.38 12.31 -15.83
N LYS A 69 -8.91 13.54 -15.60
CA LYS A 69 -7.73 13.81 -14.78
C LYS A 69 -8.21 14.35 -13.44
N LEU A 70 -7.69 13.75 -12.38
CA LEU A 70 -7.94 14.23 -11.03
C LEU A 70 -6.73 15.00 -10.55
N ASP A 71 -6.93 16.29 -10.29
CA ASP A 71 -5.88 17.15 -9.74
C ASP A 71 -5.86 17.04 -8.21
N VAL A 72 -4.88 16.30 -7.71
CA VAL A 72 -4.59 16.16 -6.28
C VAL A 72 -3.12 16.54 -6.08
N PRO A 73 -2.83 17.66 -5.39
CA PRO A 73 -1.45 18.06 -5.13
C PRO A 73 -0.65 16.95 -4.46
N GLY A 74 0.51 16.60 -5.06
CA GLY A 74 1.37 15.52 -4.57
C GLY A 74 0.91 14.10 -4.93
N LEU A 75 -0.05 13.95 -5.85
CA LEU A 75 -0.52 12.64 -6.31
C LEU A 75 -0.75 12.65 -7.82
N ALA A 76 0.13 11.99 -8.57
CA ALA A 76 -0.04 11.80 -9.99
C ALA A 76 -0.91 10.57 -10.25
N LEU A 77 -2.15 10.78 -10.69
CA LEU A 77 -3.04 9.69 -11.10
C LEU A 77 -3.05 9.55 -12.63
N PRO A 78 -3.11 8.30 -13.16
CA PRO A 78 -3.36 8.11 -14.58
C PRO A 78 -4.74 8.66 -14.95
N PRO A 79 -5.02 8.91 -16.25
CA PRO A 79 -6.37 9.19 -16.71
C PRO A 79 -7.33 8.08 -16.26
N LEU A 80 -8.50 8.46 -15.77
CA LEU A 80 -9.54 7.55 -15.28
C LEU A 80 -10.80 7.72 -16.11
N ASP A 81 -11.49 6.62 -16.36
CA ASP A 81 -12.85 6.64 -16.87
C ASP A 81 -13.81 6.50 -15.69
N ALA A 82 -14.92 7.24 -15.71
CA ALA A 82 -15.91 7.23 -14.66
C ALA A 82 -17.31 7.10 -15.23
N GLN A 83 -18.15 6.29 -14.59
CA GLN A 83 -19.56 6.14 -14.90
C GLN A 83 -20.37 6.40 -13.64
N LEU A 84 -21.28 7.37 -13.70
CA LEU A 84 -22.20 7.72 -12.63
C LEU A 84 -23.61 7.31 -13.04
N ALA A 85 -24.32 6.62 -12.16
CA ALA A 85 -25.73 6.32 -12.31
C ALA A 85 -26.56 7.15 -11.33
N PHE A 86 -27.64 7.73 -11.82
CA PHE A 86 -28.49 8.63 -11.05
C PHE A 86 -29.86 8.00 -10.82
N LYS A 87 -30.43 8.28 -9.64
CA LYS A 87 -31.80 7.94 -9.29
C LYS A 87 -32.41 9.10 -8.54
N ALA A 88 -33.58 9.54 -9.00
CA ALA A 88 -34.29 10.70 -8.44
C ALA A 88 -33.42 11.98 -8.31
N GLY A 89 -32.47 12.19 -9.24
CA GLY A 89 -31.60 13.37 -9.25
C GLY A 89 -30.38 13.30 -8.31
N THR A 90 -30.16 12.17 -7.64
CA THR A 90 -28.97 11.90 -6.81
C THR A 90 -28.15 10.77 -7.42
N VAL A 91 -26.83 10.78 -7.23
CA VAL A 91 -25.98 9.66 -7.65
C VAL A 91 -26.27 8.46 -6.74
N GLU A 92 -26.65 7.33 -7.34
CA GLU A 92 -26.89 6.06 -6.62
C GLU A 92 -25.65 5.17 -6.64
N SER A 93 -24.89 5.19 -7.75
CA SER A 93 -23.64 4.44 -7.86
C SER A 93 -22.64 5.13 -8.79
N ALA A 94 -21.37 4.83 -8.56
CA ALA A 94 -20.28 5.27 -9.42
C ALA A 94 -19.28 4.12 -9.66
N THR A 95 -18.84 3.97 -10.90
CA THR A 95 -17.74 3.08 -11.29
C THR A 95 -16.62 3.94 -11.81
N ILE A 96 -15.40 3.74 -11.33
CA ILE A 96 -14.21 4.43 -11.78
C ILE A 96 -13.20 3.37 -12.20
N GLU A 97 -12.67 3.46 -13.40
CA GLU A 97 -11.75 2.47 -13.95
C GLU A 97 -10.55 3.12 -14.64
N ALA A 98 -9.39 2.49 -14.55
CA ALA A 98 -8.25 2.86 -15.39
C ALA A 98 -8.43 2.26 -16.79
N PRO A 99 -8.07 2.97 -17.89
CA PRO A 99 -8.24 2.49 -19.26
C PRO A 99 -7.53 1.17 -19.58
N ASP A 100 -6.48 0.83 -18.82
CA ASP A 100 -5.70 -0.41 -18.93
C ASP A 100 -6.29 -1.56 -18.08
N GLY A 101 -7.40 -1.33 -17.39
CA GLY A 101 -8.04 -2.28 -16.47
C GLY A 101 -7.23 -2.57 -15.21
N ALA A 102 -6.18 -1.80 -14.89
CA ALA A 102 -5.36 -2.01 -13.71
C ALA A 102 -6.03 -1.55 -12.41
N LEU A 103 -7.08 -0.74 -12.49
CA LEU A 103 -7.83 -0.22 -11.34
C LEU A 103 -9.32 -0.23 -11.66
N LEU A 104 -10.13 -0.73 -10.72
CA LEU A 104 -11.58 -0.67 -10.72
C LEU A 104 -12.06 -0.30 -9.31
N ILE A 105 -12.82 0.79 -9.22
CA ILE A 105 -13.47 1.25 -8.00
C ILE A 105 -14.97 1.26 -8.24
N ARG A 106 -15.72 0.61 -7.36
CA ARG A 106 -17.18 0.60 -7.37
C ARG A 106 -17.70 1.24 -6.09
N LEU A 107 -18.55 2.23 -6.25
CA LEU A 107 -19.16 3.02 -5.18
C LEU A 107 -20.68 2.83 -5.21
N ASP A 108 -21.26 2.54 -4.05
CA ASP A 108 -22.70 2.45 -3.81
C ASP A 108 -23.06 3.52 -2.77
N ILE A 109 -23.79 4.56 -3.22
CA ILE A 109 -23.98 5.80 -2.49
C ILE A 109 -25.31 5.74 -1.75
N LYS A 110 -25.26 5.66 -0.42
CA LYS A 110 -26.42 5.54 0.48
C LYS A 110 -26.52 6.78 1.37
N GLY A 111 -27.00 7.88 0.78
CA GLY A 111 -27.05 9.17 1.46
C GLY A 111 -25.65 9.72 1.74
N ALA A 112 -25.29 9.86 3.02
CA ALA A 112 -23.99 10.43 3.42
C ALA A 112 -22.84 9.39 3.50
N ARG A 113 -23.15 8.09 3.45
CA ARG A 113 -22.15 7.01 3.46
C ARG A 113 -22.12 6.36 2.08
N THR A 114 -20.91 6.16 1.56
CA THR A 114 -20.69 5.47 0.30
C THR A 114 -19.95 4.17 0.55
N ASP A 115 -20.56 3.02 0.24
CA ASP A 115 -19.85 1.75 0.28
C ASP A 115 -18.88 1.69 -0.91
N ALA A 116 -17.63 1.33 -0.65
CA ALA A 116 -16.56 1.29 -1.64
C ALA A 116 -16.03 -0.14 -1.79
N ARG A 117 -15.84 -0.58 -3.04
CA ARG A 117 -15.07 -1.76 -3.40
C ARG A 117 -13.96 -1.34 -4.35
N ILE A 118 -12.74 -1.75 -4.06
CA ILE A 118 -11.54 -1.41 -4.84
C ILE A 118 -10.91 -2.73 -5.28
N GLU A 119 -10.61 -2.83 -6.56
CA GLU A 119 -9.87 -3.93 -7.18
C GLU A 119 -8.77 -3.32 -8.02
N ALA A 120 -7.54 -3.82 -7.86
CA ALA A 120 -6.42 -3.37 -8.67
C ALA A 120 -5.47 -4.52 -9.01
N LYS A 121 -4.76 -4.39 -10.12
CA LYS A 121 -3.75 -5.34 -10.60
C LYS A 121 -2.49 -4.58 -10.96
N ARG A 122 -1.32 -5.15 -10.63
CA ARG A 122 -0.02 -4.51 -10.88
C ARG A 122 0.04 -3.09 -10.29
N LEU A 123 -0.61 -2.89 -9.15
CA LEU A 123 -0.75 -1.60 -8.50
C LEU A 123 0.59 -1.18 -7.91
N THR A 124 1.21 -0.17 -8.53
CA THR A 124 2.30 0.58 -7.90
C THR A 124 1.67 1.73 -7.12
N LEU A 125 1.90 1.76 -5.80
CA LEU A 125 1.40 2.87 -5.00
C LEU A 125 2.05 4.18 -5.48
N PRO A 126 1.26 5.25 -5.68
CA PRO A 126 1.78 6.54 -6.13
C PRO A 126 2.56 7.28 -5.02
N PHE A 127 2.62 6.69 -3.82
CA PHE A 127 3.44 7.09 -2.69
C PHE A 127 4.35 5.91 -2.32
N GLY A 128 5.65 6.00 -2.62
CA GLY A 128 6.63 5.00 -2.16
C GLY A 128 6.79 3.75 -3.01
N GLY A 129 7.13 3.90 -4.30
CA GLY A 129 7.23 2.86 -5.35
C GLY A 129 8.27 1.74 -5.17
N ILE A 130 8.45 1.22 -3.95
CA ILE A 130 9.33 0.09 -3.62
C ILE A 130 8.58 -1.24 -3.75
N VAL A 131 7.26 -1.26 -3.50
CA VAL A 131 6.44 -2.47 -3.55
C VAL A 131 5.34 -2.31 -4.60
N GLN A 132 5.36 -3.20 -5.59
CA GLN A 132 4.26 -3.37 -6.54
C GLN A 132 3.37 -4.51 -6.04
N PHE A 133 2.07 -4.24 -5.91
CA PHE A 133 1.08 -5.28 -5.64
C PHE A 133 0.71 -5.98 -6.95
N GLU A 134 0.76 -7.30 -6.95
CA GLU A 134 0.34 -8.13 -8.08
C GLU A 134 -1.18 -8.05 -8.26
N ASP A 135 -1.90 -8.18 -7.14
CA ASP A 135 -3.33 -7.97 -6.99
C ASP A 135 -3.62 -7.24 -5.68
N PHE A 136 -4.73 -6.51 -5.67
CA PHE A 136 -5.29 -5.84 -4.51
C PHE A 136 -6.80 -5.89 -4.60
N SER A 137 -7.45 -6.23 -3.49
CA SER A 137 -8.89 -6.10 -3.31
C SER A 137 -9.19 -5.51 -1.95
N GLY A 138 -10.19 -4.63 -1.86
CA GLY A 138 -10.56 -3.99 -0.61
C GLY A 138 -12.03 -3.60 -0.57
N ARG A 139 -12.59 -3.60 0.63
CA ARG A 139 -13.96 -3.13 0.88
C ARG A 139 -13.97 -2.16 2.05
N GLY A 140 -14.81 -1.14 1.93
CA GLY A 140 -14.84 -0.09 2.93
C GLY A 140 -15.96 0.92 2.74
N THR A 141 -15.80 2.05 3.40
CA THR A 141 -16.69 3.21 3.29
C THR A 141 -15.90 4.46 2.92
N LEU A 142 -16.44 5.23 2.00
CA LEU A 142 -15.91 6.52 1.55
C LEU A 142 -16.81 7.66 2.05
N THR A 143 -16.18 8.73 2.49
CA THR A 143 -16.79 10.02 2.87
C THR A 143 -16.02 11.16 2.19
N PRO A 144 -16.47 12.43 2.29
CA PRO A 144 -15.73 13.56 1.73
C PRO A 144 -14.34 13.77 2.31
N SER A 145 -14.06 13.29 3.53
CA SER A 145 -12.80 13.55 4.26
C SER A 145 -11.95 12.31 4.51
N GLU A 146 -12.51 11.11 4.32
CA GLU A 146 -11.81 9.86 4.59
C GLU A 146 -12.33 8.65 3.80
N LEU A 147 -11.42 7.69 3.57
CA LEU A 147 -11.67 6.33 3.12
C LEU A 147 -11.28 5.37 4.25
N VAL A 148 -12.21 4.52 4.65
CA VAL A 148 -11.98 3.45 5.63
C VAL A 148 -12.16 2.12 4.94
N LEU A 149 -11.07 1.40 4.69
CA LEU A 149 -11.09 -0.01 4.28
C LEU A 149 -11.15 -0.88 5.53
N THR A 150 -12.28 -1.54 5.73
CA THR A 150 -12.47 -2.46 6.86
C THR A 150 -11.65 -3.73 6.68
N GLU A 151 -11.44 -4.11 5.42
CA GLU A 151 -10.63 -5.25 5.02
C GLU A 151 -10.03 -4.98 3.64
N PHE A 152 -8.78 -5.37 3.47
CA PHE A 152 -8.14 -5.53 2.18
C PHE A 152 -7.30 -6.81 2.16
N GLU A 153 -7.14 -7.35 0.96
CA GLU A 153 -6.21 -8.42 0.63
C GLU A 153 -5.37 -7.99 -0.57
N ALA A 154 -4.09 -8.31 -0.54
CA ALA A 154 -3.17 -8.03 -1.64
C ALA A 154 -2.11 -9.12 -1.73
N SER A 155 -1.59 -9.36 -2.93
CA SER A 155 -0.43 -10.22 -3.14
C SER A 155 0.78 -9.38 -3.53
N ALA A 156 1.90 -9.62 -2.87
CA ALA A 156 3.17 -8.97 -3.17
C ALA A 156 4.33 -9.83 -2.68
N LEU A 157 5.49 -9.66 -3.32
CA LEU A 157 6.75 -10.28 -2.90
C LEU A 157 6.63 -11.82 -2.70
N GLY A 158 5.81 -12.49 -3.53
CA GLY A 158 5.62 -13.95 -3.48
C GLY A 158 4.76 -14.47 -2.32
N GLY A 159 4.02 -13.61 -1.63
CA GLY A 159 3.07 -13.98 -0.57
C GLY A 159 1.82 -13.09 -0.56
N SER A 160 1.05 -13.17 0.53
CA SER A 160 -0.17 -12.38 0.72
C SER A 160 -0.07 -11.45 1.91
N ILE A 161 -0.77 -10.32 1.81
CA ILE A 161 -0.90 -9.26 2.80
C ILE A 161 -2.39 -9.01 2.98
N GLY A 162 -2.88 -9.09 4.20
CA GLY A 162 -4.25 -8.71 4.54
C GLY A 162 -4.29 -7.73 5.70
N GLY A 163 -5.31 -6.88 5.77
CA GLY A 163 -5.35 -5.86 6.81
C GLY A 163 -6.53 -4.91 6.71
N ASN A 164 -6.40 -3.78 7.39
CA ASN A 164 -7.32 -2.65 7.31
C ASN A 164 -6.53 -1.37 7.01
N ALA A 165 -7.22 -0.34 6.51
CA ALA A 165 -6.59 0.94 6.23
C ALA A 165 -7.57 2.08 6.42
N ARG A 166 -7.10 3.18 7.01
CA ARG A 166 -7.82 4.45 7.09
C ARG A 166 -6.98 5.55 6.47
N VAL A 167 -7.50 6.13 5.39
CA VAL A 167 -6.94 7.30 4.73
C VAL A 167 -7.80 8.50 5.09
N ARG A 168 -7.19 9.52 5.71
CA ARG A 168 -7.83 10.83 5.93
C ARG A 168 -7.02 11.88 5.20
N TRP A 169 -7.70 12.89 4.68
CA TRP A 169 -7.07 13.91 3.84
C TRP A 169 -7.51 15.34 4.18
N GLN A 170 -8.13 15.52 5.35
CA GLN A 170 -8.56 16.80 5.90
C GLN A 170 -8.42 16.76 7.44
N PRO A 171 -7.70 17.70 8.08
CA PRO A 171 -6.97 18.84 7.50
C PRO A 171 -5.61 18.47 6.88
N SER A 172 -5.09 17.28 7.13
CA SER A 172 -3.82 16.76 6.60
C SER A 172 -3.97 15.33 6.09
N TRP A 173 -2.99 14.84 5.34
CA TRP A 173 -2.95 13.43 4.95
C TRP A 173 -2.49 12.56 6.10
N THR A 174 -3.28 11.53 6.42
CA THR A 174 -2.90 10.46 7.33
C THR A 174 -3.32 9.13 6.73
N LEU A 175 -2.43 8.15 6.82
CA LEU A 175 -2.71 6.77 6.45
C LEU A 175 -2.29 5.89 7.63
N ASP A 176 -3.24 5.18 8.22
CA ASP A 176 -3.02 4.31 9.37
C ASP A 176 -3.78 2.99 9.22
N GLY A 177 -3.31 1.94 9.90
CA GLY A 177 -3.96 0.63 9.87
C GLY A 177 -3.09 -0.48 10.42
N GLU A 178 -3.58 -1.71 10.24
CA GLU A 178 -2.89 -2.94 10.60
C GLU A 178 -2.74 -3.85 9.38
N ILE A 179 -1.59 -4.52 9.29
CA ILE A 179 -1.30 -5.52 8.25
C ILE A 179 -0.87 -6.84 8.86
N ALA A 180 -1.18 -7.92 8.17
CA ALA A 180 -0.69 -9.27 8.41
C ALA A 180 -0.16 -9.84 7.09
N ALA A 181 1.13 -10.14 7.07
CA ALA A 181 1.80 -10.78 5.94
C ALA A 181 1.91 -12.29 6.16
N ARG A 182 1.74 -13.08 5.10
CA ARG A 182 1.84 -14.54 5.15
C ARG A 182 2.58 -15.09 3.93
N GLY A 183 3.58 -15.92 4.21
CA GLY A 183 4.27 -16.69 3.18
C GLY A 183 5.08 -15.86 2.17
N MET A 184 5.39 -14.60 2.49
CA MET A 184 6.21 -13.74 1.64
C MET A 184 7.59 -14.37 1.42
N ASP A 185 8.19 -14.12 0.27
CA ASP A 185 9.57 -14.49 0.00
C ASP A 185 10.50 -13.60 0.84
N ALA A 186 11.15 -14.20 1.84
CA ALA A 186 12.00 -13.46 2.75
C ALA A 186 13.23 -12.84 2.04
N GLY A 187 13.69 -13.44 0.94
CA GLY A 187 14.79 -12.92 0.13
C GLY A 187 14.40 -11.68 -0.67
N LYS A 188 13.14 -11.60 -1.13
CA LYS A 188 12.60 -10.39 -1.78
C LYS A 188 12.35 -9.25 -0.79
N VAL A 189 12.10 -9.56 0.48
CA VAL A 189 11.78 -8.57 1.52
C VAL A 189 13.05 -8.00 2.17
N ALA A 190 13.99 -8.88 2.55
CA ALA A 190 15.14 -8.52 3.39
C ALA A 190 16.49 -8.89 2.74
N GLY A 191 16.51 -9.07 1.42
CA GLY A 191 17.73 -9.24 0.67
C GLY A 191 18.65 -8.00 0.78
N PRO A 192 19.98 -8.18 0.84
CA PRO A 192 20.71 -9.44 0.73
C PRO A 192 20.99 -10.14 2.08
N LEU A 193 20.53 -9.63 3.22
CA LEU A 193 20.79 -10.22 4.53
C LEU A 193 20.17 -11.63 4.66
N ILE A 194 18.91 -11.74 4.24
CA ILE A 194 18.20 -13.01 4.14
C ILE A 194 18.19 -13.39 2.66
N ALA A 195 18.70 -14.58 2.34
CA ALA A 195 18.77 -15.07 0.97
C ALA A 195 17.56 -15.93 0.58
N GLY A 196 16.76 -16.38 1.55
CA GLY A 196 15.54 -17.13 1.29
C GLY A 196 14.76 -17.46 2.56
N GLY A 197 13.60 -18.07 2.36
CA GLY A 197 12.67 -18.47 3.42
C GLY A 197 11.27 -17.92 3.21
N ARG A 198 10.36 -18.30 4.10
CA ARG A 198 8.97 -17.82 4.10
C ARG A 198 8.72 -16.91 5.29
N LEU A 199 8.45 -15.65 5.01
CA LEU A 199 8.19 -14.62 5.99
C LEU A 199 6.69 -14.49 6.26
N ALA A 200 6.33 -14.50 7.54
CA ALA A 200 5.04 -14.10 8.06
C ALA A 200 5.25 -13.00 9.11
N GLY A 201 4.26 -12.14 9.31
CA GLY A 201 4.36 -11.06 10.28
C GLY A 201 3.07 -10.29 10.46
N ARG A 202 3.04 -9.45 11.49
CA ARG A 202 1.95 -8.49 11.73
C ARG A 202 2.54 -7.17 12.13
N ALA A 203 1.94 -6.08 11.68
CA ALA A 203 2.39 -4.75 12.05
C ALA A 203 1.24 -3.74 12.06
N ALA A 204 1.32 -2.78 12.97
CA ALA A 204 0.57 -1.53 12.88
C ALA A 204 1.44 -0.49 12.17
N TYR A 205 0.83 0.36 11.36
CA TYR A 205 1.54 1.40 10.64
C TYR A 205 0.80 2.74 10.70
N THR A 206 1.56 3.82 10.61
CA THR A 206 1.03 5.19 10.52
C THR A 206 1.94 6.04 9.63
N MET A 207 1.31 6.87 8.82
CA MET A 207 1.96 7.87 7.96
C MET A 207 1.20 9.18 8.12
N LYS A 208 1.90 10.31 8.16
CA LYS A 208 1.29 11.63 8.27
C LYS A 208 2.11 12.66 7.52
N ALA A 209 1.44 13.40 6.62
CA ALA A 209 2.08 14.39 5.78
C ALA A 209 1.13 15.51 5.34
N SER A 210 1.71 16.59 4.83
CA SER A 210 0.95 17.68 4.19
C SER A 210 0.37 17.27 2.84
N THR A 211 1.06 16.39 2.11
CA THR A 211 0.73 15.94 0.75
C THR A 211 0.98 14.42 0.62
N PRO A 212 0.30 13.70 -0.28
CA PRO A 212 0.41 12.25 -0.41
C PRO A 212 1.82 11.72 -0.70
N ASP A 213 2.57 12.41 -1.57
CA ASP A 213 3.96 12.09 -1.93
C ASP A 213 4.91 12.06 -0.73
N LYS A 214 4.57 12.76 0.36
CA LYS A 214 5.36 12.83 1.58
C LYS A 214 4.95 11.81 2.64
N LEU A 215 3.96 10.94 2.36
CA LEU A 215 3.53 9.92 3.32
C LEU A 215 4.60 8.86 3.57
N GLU A 216 5.25 8.33 2.52
CA GLU A 216 6.24 7.25 2.66
C GLU A 216 7.44 7.66 3.55
N PRO A 217 8.06 8.84 3.37
CA PRO A 217 9.13 9.28 4.26
C PRO A 217 8.70 9.47 5.72
N SER A 218 7.40 9.66 5.98
CA SER A 218 6.82 9.82 7.32
C SER A 218 6.44 8.49 7.98
N ALA A 219 6.65 7.37 7.28
CA ALA A 219 6.19 6.07 7.71
C ALA A 219 6.78 5.65 9.05
N ARG A 220 5.88 5.20 9.92
CA ARG A 220 6.19 4.47 11.13
C ARG A 220 5.50 3.12 11.08
N LEU A 221 6.20 2.09 11.49
CA LEU A 221 5.68 0.74 11.57
C LEU A 221 6.21 0.09 12.84
N ASP A 222 5.34 -0.61 13.57
CA ASP A 222 5.69 -1.44 14.71
C ASP A 222 5.08 -2.83 14.49
N GLY A 223 5.91 -3.86 14.51
CA GLY A 223 5.46 -5.20 14.19
C GLY A 223 6.36 -6.32 14.68
N SER A 224 5.93 -7.53 14.35
CA SER A 224 6.65 -8.77 14.59
C SER A 224 6.74 -9.59 13.31
N PHE A 225 7.78 -10.40 13.22
CA PHE A 225 8.03 -11.25 12.07
C PHE A 225 8.48 -12.65 12.49
N THR A 226 8.28 -13.59 11.58
CA THR A 226 8.86 -14.93 11.61
C THR A 226 9.25 -15.33 10.20
N VAL A 227 10.45 -15.86 10.03
CA VAL A 227 10.95 -16.43 8.78
C VAL A 227 11.18 -17.91 9.03
N GLN A 228 10.52 -18.76 8.26
CA GLN A 228 10.70 -20.22 8.33
C GLN A 228 11.54 -20.73 7.17
N LYS A 229 12.33 -21.78 7.43
CA LYS A 229 13.14 -22.49 6.43
C LYS A 229 13.99 -21.53 5.60
N GLY A 230 14.67 -20.61 6.27
CA GLY A 230 15.40 -19.52 5.62
C GLY A 230 16.90 -19.74 5.58
N SER A 231 17.58 -18.76 4.98
CA SER A 231 19.03 -18.74 4.88
C SER A 231 19.59 -17.33 5.05
N LEU A 232 20.70 -17.21 5.77
CA LEU A 232 21.50 -16.00 5.83
C LEU A 232 22.48 -16.00 4.65
N GLY A 233 22.45 -14.97 3.81
CA GLY A 233 23.18 -14.95 2.54
C GLY A 233 24.67 -14.60 2.65
N THR A 234 25.08 -14.03 3.78
CA THR A 234 26.37 -13.34 3.89
C THR A 234 27.29 -13.89 4.98
N VAL A 235 26.82 -14.89 5.72
CA VAL A 235 27.50 -15.38 6.92
C VAL A 235 27.30 -16.88 7.15
N ASP A 236 28.38 -17.56 7.50
CA ASP A 236 28.38 -18.93 8.04
C ASP A 236 28.70 -18.89 9.54
N LEU A 237 27.67 -19.00 10.37
CA LEU A 237 27.81 -18.90 11.83
C LEU A 237 28.63 -20.06 12.41
N THR A 238 28.62 -21.23 11.78
CA THR A 238 29.39 -22.38 12.26
C THR A 238 30.88 -22.19 12.02
N ARG A 239 31.25 -21.68 10.84
CA ARG A 239 32.63 -21.30 10.50
C ARG A 239 33.15 -20.21 11.43
N ILE A 240 32.30 -19.22 11.71
CA ILE A 240 32.64 -18.18 12.68
C ILE A 240 32.89 -18.78 14.05
N LEU A 241 32.08 -19.72 14.55
CA LEU A 241 32.32 -20.38 15.84
C LEU A 241 33.58 -21.25 15.89
N GLN A 242 34.10 -21.67 14.73
CA GLN A 242 35.38 -22.40 14.62
C GLN A 242 36.61 -21.49 14.52
N GLY A 243 36.42 -20.16 14.47
CA GLY A 243 37.52 -19.17 14.48
C GLY A 243 37.99 -18.74 13.09
N ALA A 244 37.31 -19.18 12.04
CA ALA A 244 37.57 -18.72 10.69
C ALA A 244 36.91 -17.35 10.42
N SER A 245 37.38 -16.67 9.37
CA SER A 245 36.84 -15.37 8.97
C SER A 245 35.35 -15.47 8.62
N ALA A 246 34.62 -14.45 9.02
CA ALA A 246 33.17 -14.36 8.94
C ALA A 246 32.63 -13.93 7.56
N THR A 247 33.52 -13.69 6.61
CA THR A 247 33.20 -13.17 5.29
C THR A 247 32.74 -14.29 4.38
N GLY A 248 31.46 -14.27 4.02
CA GLY A 248 30.87 -15.16 3.03
C GLY A 248 30.40 -16.52 3.58
N GLY A 249 29.67 -17.24 2.73
CA GLY A 249 28.99 -18.48 3.09
C GLY A 249 27.52 -18.27 3.47
N THR A 250 26.86 -19.35 3.82
CA THR A 250 25.42 -19.37 4.06
C THR A 250 25.11 -20.15 5.33
N THR A 251 24.27 -19.59 6.18
CA THR A 251 23.72 -20.30 7.34
C THR A 251 22.25 -20.61 7.07
N LEU A 252 21.91 -21.89 6.94
CA LEU A 252 20.52 -22.33 6.90
C LEU A 252 19.93 -22.29 8.31
N PHE A 253 18.69 -21.84 8.43
CA PHE A 253 17.97 -21.81 9.71
C PHE A 253 16.55 -22.35 9.56
N SER A 254 16.06 -23.02 10.59
CA SER A 254 14.68 -23.51 10.63
C SER A 254 13.70 -22.37 10.90
N GLU A 255 14.07 -21.45 11.80
CA GLU A 255 13.26 -20.30 12.18
C GLU A 255 14.11 -19.10 12.55
N MET A 256 13.67 -17.90 12.16
CA MET A 256 14.10 -16.62 12.70
C MET A 256 12.86 -15.82 13.10
N SER A 257 12.84 -15.20 14.28
CA SER A 257 11.73 -14.37 14.76
C SER A 257 12.23 -13.14 15.50
N GLY A 258 11.38 -12.12 15.65
CA GLY A 258 11.70 -10.90 16.36
C GLY A 258 10.64 -9.81 16.19
N SER A 259 10.91 -8.64 16.77
CA SER A 259 10.14 -7.42 16.51
C SER A 259 10.91 -6.46 15.60
N VAL A 260 10.16 -5.65 14.86
CA VAL A 260 10.69 -4.66 13.94
C VAL A 260 9.97 -3.34 14.13
N VAL A 261 10.75 -2.26 14.23
CA VAL A 261 10.24 -0.88 14.20
C VAL A 261 10.87 -0.16 13.03
N LEU A 262 10.05 0.49 12.20
CA LEU A 262 10.48 1.47 11.21
C LEU A 262 10.13 2.85 11.76
N GLU A 263 11.11 3.75 11.81
CA GLU A 263 10.85 5.15 12.13
C GLU A 263 11.83 6.06 11.38
N THR A 264 11.30 7.02 10.61
CA THR A 264 12.11 8.04 9.91
C THR A 264 13.20 7.42 9.02
N GLY A 265 12.85 6.37 8.28
CA GLY A 265 13.77 5.63 7.40
C GLY A 265 14.80 4.76 8.14
N ARG A 266 14.71 4.62 9.47
CA ARG A 266 15.56 3.71 10.27
C ARG A 266 14.79 2.45 10.63
N ILE A 267 15.45 1.30 10.54
CA ILE A 267 14.87 0.01 10.94
C ILE A 267 15.56 -0.48 12.20
N HIS A 268 14.77 -0.86 13.20
CA HIS A 268 15.23 -1.44 14.45
C HIS A 268 14.67 -2.86 14.56
N ALA A 269 15.54 -3.86 14.42
CA ALA A 269 15.21 -5.25 14.72
C ALA A 269 15.60 -5.57 16.16
N ARG A 270 14.64 -6.01 16.96
CA ARG A 270 14.81 -6.27 18.39
C ARG A 270 14.38 -7.69 18.73
N GLN A 271 14.94 -8.21 19.82
CA GLN A 271 14.62 -9.55 20.33
C GLN A 271 14.74 -10.62 19.24
N VAL A 272 15.70 -10.43 18.32
CA VAL A 272 15.89 -11.34 17.19
C VAL A 272 16.36 -12.67 17.76
N ARG A 273 15.67 -13.74 17.39
CA ARG A 273 16.03 -15.12 17.70
C ARG A 273 16.16 -15.88 16.40
N LEU A 274 17.22 -16.67 16.26
CA LEU A 274 17.43 -17.57 15.13
C LEU A 274 17.76 -18.96 15.66
N VAL A 275 17.16 -19.97 15.03
CA VAL A 275 17.35 -21.39 15.35
C VAL A 275 17.83 -22.10 14.08
N ALA A 276 18.99 -22.75 14.17
CA ALA A 276 19.65 -23.48 13.09
C ALA A 276 20.17 -24.83 13.62
N GLY A 277 19.28 -25.80 13.79
CA GLY A 277 19.61 -27.10 14.37
C GLY A 277 20.08 -26.97 15.82
N LEU A 278 21.35 -27.28 16.09
CA LEU A 278 21.96 -27.15 17.41
C LEU A 278 22.49 -25.73 17.70
N LEU A 279 22.48 -24.86 16.71
CA LEU A 279 22.91 -23.47 16.80
C LEU A 279 21.72 -22.56 17.09
N ASN A 280 21.89 -21.66 18.04
CA ASN A 280 20.95 -20.58 18.32
C ASN A 280 21.68 -19.24 18.28
N ALA A 281 21.01 -18.21 17.77
CA ALA A 281 21.48 -16.83 17.88
C ALA A 281 20.40 -15.94 18.48
N THR A 282 20.80 -14.99 19.32
CA THR A 282 19.90 -13.97 19.87
C THR A 282 20.54 -12.59 19.79
N GLY A 283 19.78 -11.54 19.51
CA GLY A 283 20.37 -10.21 19.41
C GLY A 283 19.44 -9.13 18.91
N ALA A 284 20.07 -8.07 18.42
CA ALA A 284 19.41 -6.92 17.83
C ALA A 284 20.28 -6.33 16.71
N ALA A 285 19.61 -5.73 15.74
CA ALA A 285 20.26 -5.02 14.64
C ALA A 285 19.51 -3.72 14.34
N ASP A 286 20.23 -2.77 13.80
CA ASP A 286 19.78 -1.45 13.41
C ASP A 286 20.27 -1.18 11.99
N MET A 287 19.38 -0.63 11.16
CA MET A 287 19.72 -0.08 9.86
C MET A 287 19.38 1.41 9.85
N ASP A 288 20.36 2.26 9.56
CA ASP A 288 20.13 3.69 9.41
C ASP A 288 19.56 4.06 8.03
N ALA A 289 19.24 5.33 7.84
CA ALA A 289 18.69 5.84 6.58
C ALA A 289 19.70 5.76 5.41
N GLN A 290 21.00 5.62 5.69
CA GLN A 290 22.07 5.41 4.72
C GLN A 290 22.29 3.91 4.43
N LYS A 291 21.46 3.03 4.99
CA LYS A 291 21.56 1.57 4.88
C LYS A 291 22.84 1.01 5.51
N ASN A 292 23.43 1.71 6.48
CA ASN A 292 24.48 1.15 7.31
C ASN A 292 23.85 0.27 8.38
N LEU A 293 24.50 -0.85 8.66
CA LEU A 293 24.09 -1.81 9.65
C LEU A 293 24.92 -1.66 10.91
N SER A 294 24.28 -1.83 12.06
CA SER A 294 24.96 -2.03 13.32
C SER A 294 24.18 -3.04 14.15
N GLY A 295 24.84 -3.85 14.96
CA GLY A 295 24.13 -4.82 15.76
C GLY A 295 25.04 -5.69 16.60
N ARG A 296 24.42 -6.44 17.52
CA ARG A 296 25.11 -7.41 18.34
C ARG A 296 24.27 -8.67 18.45
N PHE A 297 24.93 -9.81 18.29
CA PHE A 297 24.33 -11.12 18.37
C PHE A 297 25.17 -12.01 19.28
N LEU A 298 24.50 -12.79 20.10
CA LEU A 298 25.10 -13.89 20.82
C LEU A 298 24.76 -15.18 20.09
N VAL A 299 25.79 -15.93 19.70
CA VAL A 299 25.63 -17.23 19.04
C VAL A 299 26.09 -18.33 19.98
N GLU A 300 25.27 -19.37 20.11
CA GLU A 300 25.49 -20.53 20.94
C GLU A 300 25.34 -21.81 20.11
N LEU A 301 26.31 -22.71 20.20
CA LEU A 301 26.23 -24.09 19.72
C LEU A 301 26.10 -25.01 20.92
N ARG A 302 25.03 -25.82 20.95
CA ARG A 302 24.81 -26.82 22.00
C ARG A 302 24.79 -28.22 21.39
N ALA A 303 25.96 -28.83 21.22
CA ALA A 303 26.08 -30.23 20.87
C ALA A 303 26.37 -31.09 22.10
N GLN A 304 26.02 -32.38 22.05
CA GLN A 304 26.28 -33.34 23.13
C GLN A 304 27.78 -33.42 23.49
N ALA A 305 28.66 -33.31 22.48
CA ALA A 305 30.10 -33.43 22.63
C ALA A 305 30.85 -32.09 22.72
N SER A 306 30.20 -30.96 22.43
CA SER A 306 30.84 -29.64 22.47
C SER A 306 29.84 -28.50 22.65
N GLN A 307 30.21 -27.54 23.49
CA GLN A 307 29.49 -26.27 23.62
C GLN A 307 30.43 -25.14 23.20
N ALA A 308 29.92 -24.22 22.40
CA ALA A 308 30.64 -23.03 22.00
C ALA A 308 29.72 -21.81 22.07
N ARG A 309 30.27 -20.67 22.49
CA ARG A 309 29.54 -19.41 22.59
C ARG A 309 30.43 -18.27 22.12
N SER A 310 29.90 -17.38 21.30
CA SER A 310 30.61 -16.19 20.83
C SER A 310 29.67 -15.00 20.72
N GLY A 311 30.13 -13.83 21.13
CA GLY A 311 29.53 -12.57 20.74
C GLY A 311 29.95 -12.22 19.32
N LEU A 312 29.01 -11.71 18.53
CA LEU A 312 29.21 -11.19 17.18
C LEU A 312 28.74 -9.74 17.11
N VAL A 313 29.50 -8.92 16.41
CA VAL A 313 29.14 -7.56 16.02
C VAL A 313 28.76 -7.57 14.54
N LEU A 314 27.61 -6.99 14.22
CA LEU A 314 27.18 -6.69 12.86
C LEU A 314 27.55 -5.24 12.54
N SER A 315 28.17 -5.02 11.39
CA SER A 315 28.56 -3.71 10.87
C SER A 315 28.53 -3.68 9.34
N GLY A 316 28.92 -2.56 8.72
CA GLY A 316 28.99 -2.41 7.26
C GLY A 316 27.70 -1.84 6.66
N SER A 317 27.48 -2.07 5.37
CA SER A 317 26.25 -1.66 4.69
C SER A 317 25.32 -2.86 4.45
N VAL A 318 24.06 -2.61 4.14
CA VAL A 318 23.12 -3.69 3.80
C VAL A 318 23.58 -4.50 2.58
N SER A 319 24.32 -3.90 1.65
CA SER A 319 24.88 -4.58 0.47
C SER A 319 26.17 -5.34 0.74
N ALA A 320 26.92 -4.96 1.78
CA ALA A 320 28.17 -5.58 2.20
C ALA A 320 28.21 -5.69 3.74
N PRO A 321 27.34 -6.54 4.33
CA PRO A 321 27.28 -6.72 5.77
C PRO A 321 28.54 -7.46 6.26
N ASP A 322 29.05 -7.04 7.41
CA ASP A 322 30.24 -7.62 8.03
C ASP A 322 29.91 -8.08 9.44
N PHE A 323 30.15 -9.36 9.71
CA PHE A 323 30.01 -9.97 11.03
C PHE A 323 31.40 -10.19 11.59
N ARG A 324 31.68 -9.78 12.83
CA ARG A 324 32.97 -10.05 13.47
C ARG A 324 32.77 -10.57 14.87
N ARG A 325 33.68 -11.42 15.35
CA ARG A 325 33.70 -11.80 16.76
C ARG A 325 34.04 -10.56 17.61
N GLN A 326 33.37 -10.48 18.76
CA GLN A 326 33.71 -9.52 19.81
C GLN A 326 34.91 -10.00 20.62
#